data_AF-A0A850GAM2-F1
#
_entry.id   AF-A0A850GAM2-F1
#
_cell.length_a   1.000
_cell.length_b   1.000
_cell.length_c   1.000
_cell.angle_alpha   90.00
_cell.angle_beta   90.00
_cell.angle_gamma   90.00
#
_symmetry.space_group_name_H-M   'P 1'
#
loop_
_entity.id
_entity.type
_entity.pdbx_description
1 polymer ?
#
loop_
_entity_poly.entity_id
_entity_poly.type
_entity_poly.pdbx_seq_one_letter_code
_entity_poly.pdbx_strand_id
1 'polypeptide(L)'
;MTDPASPDDALDEFQAARRRQRWTRLAVTAAAFVLAAGLFAWWRLTGLPPLDADKVEEVSKALDDLDHLPREYHALIAAEAMTELEAARLPPAMTEAFASLKMVPPERISAVALQPFADDPESLAAWSVACPAGPAAIAAAGESGDVDALFADCKLGRWSLIDGTAARRLSVGRLVLAHAAWGWLVDHHSETELERRILRIFLQG
;
A
#
# COMPACT_ATOMS: atom_id res chain seq x y z
N MET A 1 41.53 -29.46 54.13
CA MET A 1 42.21 -29.98 52.93
C MET A 1 41.15 -30.13 51.87
N THR A 2 41.08 -29.17 50.96
CA THR A 2 40.22 -29.23 49.78
C THR A 2 40.93 -30.15 48.80
N ASP A 3 40.32 -31.29 48.45
CA ASP A 3 40.87 -32.19 47.44
C ASP A 3 41.05 -31.41 46.14
N PRO A 4 42.22 -31.51 45.47
CA PRO A 4 42.39 -30.93 44.15
C PRO A 4 41.39 -31.63 43.23
N ALA A 5 40.45 -30.85 42.66
CA ALA A 5 39.48 -31.33 41.70
C ALA A 5 40.17 -32.26 40.69
N SER A 6 39.64 -33.48 40.55
CA SER A 6 40.27 -34.45 39.67
C SER A 6 40.23 -33.90 38.24
N PRO A 7 41.27 -34.10 37.43
CA PRO A 7 41.28 -33.62 36.04
C PRO A 7 40.10 -34.18 35.20
N ASP A 8 39.48 -35.27 35.64
CA ASP A 8 38.28 -35.85 35.03
C ASP A 8 37.01 -35.01 35.28
N ASP A 9 36.87 -34.36 36.45
CA ASP A 9 35.73 -33.50 36.78
C ASP A 9 35.68 -32.25 35.88
N ALA A 10 36.84 -31.67 35.58
CA ALA A 10 36.95 -30.50 34.70
C ALA A 10 36.58 -30.83 33.25
N LEU A 11 36.87 -32.04 32.80
CA LEU A 11 36.52 -32.50 31.45
C LEU A 11 35.00 -32.71 31.31
N ASP A 12 34.38 -33.30 32.34
CA ASP A 12 32.94 -33.55 32.36
C ASP A 12 32.11 -32.26 32.44
N GLU A 13 32.53 -31.29 33.26
CA GLU A 13 31.92 -29.96 33.29
C GLU A 13 32.01 -29.24 31.95
N PHE A 14 33.18 -29.30 31.30
CA PHE A 14 33.36 -28.71 29.96
C PHE A 14 32.46 -29.38 28.92
N GLN A 15 32.33 -30.71 28.94
CA GLN A 15 31.44 -31.44 28.05
C GLN A 15 29.96 -31.10 28.32
N ALA A 16 29.54 -30.99 29.58
CA ALA A 16 28.18 -30.62 29.96
C ALA A 16 27.85 -29.19 29.52
N ALA A 17 28.78 -28.24 29.71
CA ALA A 17 28.64 -26.87 29.23
C ALA A 17 28.51 -26.80 27.70
N ARG A 18 29.31 -27.59 26.97
CA ARG A 18 29.25 -27.66 25.50
C ARG A 18 27.93 -28.25 25.00
N ARG A 19 27.37 -29.25 25.69
CA ARG A 19 26.02 -29.79 25.38
C ARG A 19 24.95 -28.75 25.62
N ARG A 20 24.96 -28.06 26.77
CA ARG A 20 24.01 -26.97 27.06
C ARG A 20 24.09 -25.87 26.00
N GLN A 21 25.30 -25.43 25.64
CA GLN A 21 25.48 -24.40 24.61
C GLN A 21 24.95 -24.85 23.24
N ARG A 22 25.15 -26.12 22.85
CA ARG A 22 24.57 -26.67 21.62
C ARG A 22 23.04 -26.65 21.66
N TRP A 23 22.44 -27.10 22.76
CA TRP A 23 20.98 -27.06 22.93
C TRP A 23 20.43 -25.64 22.90
N THR A 24 21.08 -24.69 23.57
CA THR A 24 20.68 -23.28 23.51
C THR A 24 20.76 -22.72 22.09
N ARG A 25 21.85 -23.02 21.36
CA ARG A 25 21.98 -22.60 19.95
C ARG A 25 20.89 -23.21 19.08
N LEU A 26 20.62 -24.52 19.23
CA LEU A 26 19.56 -25.21 18.50
C LEU A 26 18.18 -24.62 18.81
N ALA A 27 17.88 -24.36 20.08
CA ALA A 27 16.63 -23.75 20.50
C ALA A 27 16.46 -22.34 19.91
N VAL A 28 17.50 -21.52 19.93
CA VAL A 28 17.49 -20.17 19.32
C VAL A 28 17.28 -20.27 17.80
N THR A 29 17.98 -21.17 17.11
CA THR A 29 17.80 -21.36 15.65
C THR A 29 16.40 -21.86 15.30
N ALA A 30 15.84 -22.78 16.09
CA ALA A 30 14.49 -23.28 15.88
C ALA A 30 13.46 -22.17 16.11
N ALA A 31 13.61 -21.37 17.18
CA ALA A 31 12.76 -20.21 17.43
C ALA A 31 12.83 -19.19 16.29
N ALA A 32 14.02 -18.87 15.79
CA ALA A 32 14.19 -17.97 14.66
C ALA A 32 13.52 -18.51 13.38
N PHE A 33 13.61 -19.82 13.13
CA PHE A 33 12.97 -20.45 11.99
C PHE A 33 11.44 -20.39 12.09
N VAL A 34 10.87 -20.68 13.27
CA VAL A 34 9.41 -20.60 13.50
C VAL A 34 8.91 -19.17 13.29
N LEU A 35 9.63 -18.17 13.80
CA LEU A 35 9.27 -16.76 13.60
C LEU A 35 9.36 -16.36 12.13
N ALA A 36 10.42 -16.75 11.42
CA ALA A 36 10.58 -16.48 10.00
C ALA A 36 9.49 -17.14 9.15
N ALA A 37 9.16 -18.40 9.44
CA ALA A 37 8.08 -19.13 8.76
C ALA A 37 6.71 -18.49 9.05
N GLY A 38 6.45 -18.08 10.29
CA GLY A 38 5.23 -17.37 10.66
C GLY A 38 5.08 -16.03 9.94
N LEU A 39 6.15 -15.24 9.87
CA LEU A 39 6.17 -13.97 9.16
C LEU A 39 5.96 -14.17 7.65
N PHE A 40 6.62 -15.17 7.06
CA PHE A 40 6.46 -15.50 5.64
C PHE A 40 5.04 -15.97 5.31
N ALA A 41 4.46 -16.84 6.14
CA ALA A 41 3.09 -17.32 5.96
C ALA A 41 2.09 -16.18 6.08
N TRP A 42 2.27 -15.27 7.05
CA TRP A 42 1.44 -14.08 7.20
C TRP A 42 1.55 -13.17 5.97
N TRP A 43 2.77 -12.86 5.51
CA TRP A 43 2.98 -12.04 4.30
C TRP A 43 2.39 -12.67 3.05
N ARG A 44 2.40 -14.00 2.93
CA ARG A 44 1.72 -14.71 1.83
C ARG A 44 0.20 -14.70 1.92
N LEU A 45 -0.35 -14.61 3.12
CA LEU A 45 -1.79 -14.58 3.36
C LEU A 45 -2.37 -13.18 3.17
N THR A 46 -1.62 -12.14 3.52
CA THR A 46 -2.06 -10.74 3.41
C THR A 46 -1.49 -10.02 2.18
N GLY A 47 -0.49 -10.57 1.52
CA GLY A 47 0.12 -9.99 0.32
C GLY A 47 -0.76 -10.15 -0.91
N LEU A 48 -0.77 -9.13 -1.77
CA LEU A 48 -1.40 -9.21 -3.09
C LEU A 48 -0.53 -10.04 -4.04
N PRO A 49 -1.11 -10.60 -5.12
CA PRO A 49 -0.29 -11.19 -6.18
C PRO A 49 0.72 -10.16 -6.72
N PRO A 50 1.91 -10.59 -7.14
CA PRO A 50 2.89 -9.70 -7.73
C PRO A 50 2.36 -9.11 -9.03
N LEU A 51 2.92 -7.96 -9.42
CA LEU A 51 2.64 -7.37 -10.71
C LEU A 51 3.04 -8.28 -11.86
N ASP A 52 2.25 -8.23 -12.93
CA ASP A 52 2.60 -8.83 -14.20
C ASP A 52 3.77 -8.06 -14.82
N ALA A 53 4.88 -8.74 -15.09
CA ALA A 53 6.12 -8.12 -15.52
C ALA A 53 5.99 -7.45 -16.91
N ASP A 54 5.19 -8.05 -17.80
CA ASP A 54 4.99 -7.52 -19.14
C ASP A 54 4.18 -6.21 -19.04
N LYS A 55 3.14 -6.18 -18.20
CA LYS A 55 2.38 -4.95 -17.93
C LYS A 55 3.22 -3.87 -17.25
N VAL A 56 4.10 -4.22 -16.32
CA VAL A 56 5.01 -3.27 -15.67
C VAL A 56 5.89 -2.58 -16.70
N GLU A 57 6.44 -3.35 -17.64
CA GLU A 57 7.27 -2.81 -18.72
C GLU A 57 6.47 -1.91 -19.65
N GLU A 58 5.29 -2.33 -20.09
CA GLU A 58 4.40 -1.55 -20.96
C GLU A 58 3.98 -0.23 -20.32
N VAL A 59 3.47 -0.29 -19.08
CA VAL A 59 3.05 0.89 -18.31
C VAL A 59 4.23 1.82 -18.07
N SER A 60 5.40 1.31 -17.67
CA SER A 60 6.58 2.16 -17.44
C SER A 60 6.96 2.93 -18.70
N LYS A 61 6.98 2.27 -19.87
CA LYS A 61 7.27 2.93 -21.16
C LYS A 61 6.23 3.99 -21.49
N ALA A 62 4.94 3.66 -21.34
CA ALA A 62 3.87 4.62 -21.59
C ALA A 62 3.96 5.87 -20.69
N LEU A 63 4.37 5.71 -19.42
CA LEU A 63 4.56 6.83 -18.50
C LEU A 63 5.81 7.66 -18.80
N ASP A 64 6.84 7.07 -19.42
CA ASP A 64 8.04 7.80 -19.84
C ASP A 64 7.75 8.70 -21.05
N ASP A 65 6.77 8.34 -21.87
CA ASP A 65 6.31 9.14 -23.02
C ASP A 65 5.31 10.25 -22.65
N LEU A 66 4.89 10.35 -21.38
CA LEU A 66 3.88 11.33 -20.94
C LEU A 66 4.27 12.79 -21.20
N ASP A 67 5.54 13.14 -21.11
CA ASP A 67 6.03 14.51 -21.32
C ASP A 67 5.81 14.99 -22.77
N HIS A 68 5.55 14.07 -23.71
CA HIS A 68 5.21 14.37 -25.09
C HIS A 68 3.71 14.57 -25.32
N LEU A 69 2.88 14.29 -24.31
CA LEU A 69 1.43 14.41 -24.38
C LEU A 69 0.93 15.68 -23.67
N PRO A 70 -0.20 16.27 -24.12
CA PRO A 70 -0.82 17.37 -23.41
C PRO A 70 -1.19 16.98 -21.97
N ARG A 71 -0.96 17.90 -21.02
CA ARG A 71 -1.11 17.64 -19.58
C ARG A 71 -2.51 17.19 -19.18
N GLU A 72 -3.53 17.67 -19.88
CA GLU A 72 -4.92 17.30 -19.66
C GLU A 72 -5.21 15.79 -19.81
N TYR A 73 -4.34 15.05 -20.51
CA TYR A 73 -4.47 13.59 -20.66
C TYR A 73 -3.72 12.80 -19.58
N HIS A 74 -2.82 13.44 -18.82
CA HIS A 74 -1.92 12.75 -17.90
C HIS A 74 -2.69 11.97 -16.83
N ALA A 75 -3.72 12.59 -16.24
CA ALA A 75 -4.53 11.91 -15.24
C ALA A 75 -5.34 10.75 -15.82
N LEU A 76 -5.84 10.87 -17.06
CA LEU A 76 -6.60 9.79 -17.70
C LEU A 76 -5.71 8.60 -18.05
N ILE A 77 -4.50 8.86 -18.55
CA ILE A 77 -3.51 7.81 -18.85
C ILE A 77 -3.06 7.12 -17.55
N ALA A 78 -2.83 7.89 -16.48
CA ALA A 78 -2.49 7.31 -15.18
C ALA A 78 -3.64 6.47 -14.59
N ALA A 79 -4.90 6.89 -14.78
CA ALA A 79 -6.05 6.08 -14.36
C ALA A 79 -6.14 4.77 -15.15
N GLU A 80 -5.89 4.80 -16.47
CA GLU A 80 -5.83 3.57 -17.28
C GLU A 80 -4.69 2.66 -16.82
N ALA A 81 -3.50 3.21 -16.58
CA ALA A 81 -2.36 2.47 -16.06
C ALA A 81 -2.69 1.79 -14.71
N MET A 82 -3.36 2.48 -13.78
CA MET A 82 -3.86 1.86 -12.55
C MET A 82 -4.83 0.71 -12.83
N THR A 83 -5.75 0.90 -13.77
CA THR A 83 -6.74 -0.13 -14.15
C THR A 83 -6.05 -1.39 -14.65
N GLU A 84 -5.11 -1.24 -15.59
CA GLU A 84 -4.42 -2.38 -16.21
C GLU A 84 -3.51 -3.12 -15.23
N LEU A 85 -2.75 -2.35 -14.43
CA LEU A 85 -1.73 -2.85 -13.53
C LEU A 85 -2.36 -3.52 -12.29
N GLU A 86 -3.46 -2.94 -11.78
CA GLU A 86 -4.07 -3.36 -10.51
C GLU A 86 -5.38 -4.14 -10.65
N ALA A 87 -5.78 -4.53 -11.87
CA ALA A 87 -7.04 -5.24 -12.13
C ALA A 87 -7.29 -6.46 -11.22
N ALA A 88 -6.23 -7.15 -10.78
CA ALA A 88 -6.29 -8.34 -9.93
C ALA A 88 -5.84 -8.08 -8.48
N ARG A 89 -5.58 -6.83 -8.11
CA ARG A 89 -4.90 -6.44 -6.86
C ARG A 89 -5.71 -5.44 -6.05
N LEU A 90 -6.32 -4.45 -6.69
CA LEU A 90 -7.23 -3.51 -6.04
C LEU A 90 -8.66 -4.07 -5.98
N PRO A 91 -9.50 -3.57 -5.05
CA PRO A 91 -10.93 -3.86 -5.05
C PRO A 91 -11.55 -3.59 -6.44
N PRO A 92 -12.35 -4.50 -7.00
CA PRO A 92 -12.90 -4.36 -8.35
C PRO A 92 -13.67 -3.06 -8.58
N ALA A 93 -14.38 -2.56 -7.56
CA ALA A 93 -15.10 -1.29 -7.66
C ALA A 93 -14.14 -0.10 -7.87
N MET A 94 -12.97 -0.11 -7.23
CA MET A 94 -11.97 0.95 -7.41
C MET A 94 -11.32 0.89 -8.79
N THR A 95 -11.02 -0.30 -9.31
CA THR A 95 -10.47 -0.45 -10.66
C THR A 95 -11.48 -0.04 -11.73
N GLU A 96 -12.75 -0.38 -11.55
CA GLU A 96 -13.85 0.09 -12.41
C GLU A 96 -14.01 1.62 -12.36
N ALA A 97 -13.87 2.22 -11.18
CA ALA A 97 -13.92 3.68 -11.04
C ALA A 97 -12.79 4.36 -11.82
N PHE A 98 -11.54 3.85 -11.73
CA PHE A 98 -10.43 4.36 -12.55
C PHE A 98 -10.72 4.24 -14.06
N ALA A 99 -11.17 3.06 -14.50
CA ALA A 99 -11.50 2.80 -15.90
C ALA A 99 -12.60 3.73 -16.42
N SER A 100 -13.55 4.09 -15.57
CA SER A 100 -14.71 4.91 -15.91
C SER A 100 -14.40 6.40 -16.04
N LEU A 101 -13.27 6.89 -15.51
CA LEU A 101 -12.94 8.32 -15.51
C LEU A 101 -12.80 8.90 -16.93
N LYS A 102 -12.33 8.11 -17.89
CA LYS A 102 -12.22 8.53 -19.30
C LYS A 102 -13.56 8.61 -20.04
N MET A 103 -14.61 8.02 -19.48
CA MET A 103 -15.94 7.90 -20.11
C MET A 103 -16.91 8.97 -19.62
N VAL A 104 -16.52 9.80 -18.65
CA VAL A 104 -17.38 10.80 -18.03
C VAL A 104 -16.82 12.21 -18.20
N PRO A 105 -17.69 13.23 -18.26
CA PRO A 105 -17.23 14.60 -18.32
C PRO A 105 -16.60 15.02 -16.96
N PRO A 106 -15.72 16.04 -16.94
CA PRO A 106 -14.96 16.43 -15.75
C PRO A 106 -15.81 16.68 -14.50
N GLU A 107 -16.99 17.28 -14.65
CA GLU A 107 -17.92 17.57 -13.55
C GLU A 107 -18.48 16.32 -12.87
N ARG A 108 -18.39 15.13 -13.50
CA ARG A 108 -18.84 13.85 -12.94
C ARG A 108 -17.71 12.99 -12.38
N ILE A 109 -16.45 13.34 -12.63
CA ILE A 109 -15.28 12.58 -12.15
C ILE A 109 -15.36 12.34 -10.64
N SER A 110 -15.73 13.35 -9.86
CA SER A 110 -15.79 13.20 -8.40
C SER A 110 -16.84 12.18 -7.96
N ALA A 111 -18.00 12.14 -8.62
CA ALA A 111 -19.06 11.21 -8.27
C ALA A 111 -18.66 9.77 -8.61
N VAL A 112 -18.11 9.55 -9.82
CA VAL A 112 -17.62 8.23 -10.24
C VAL A 112 -16.48 7.74 -9.34
N ALA A 113 -15.54 8.61 -9.01
CA ALA A 113 -14.41 8.25 -8.15
C ALA A 113 -14.83 7.97 -6.70
N LEU A 114 -15.96 8.50 -6.23
CA LEU A 114 -16.48 8.25 -4.87
C LEU A 114 -17.41 7.04 -4.78
N GLN A 115 -17.99 6.61 -5.90
CA GLN A 115 -18.97 5.52 -5.93
C GLN A 115 -18.49 4.22 -5.24
N PRO A 116 -17.23 3.75 -5.41
CA PRO A 116 -16.77 2.53 -4.76
C PRO A 116 -16.93 2.55 -3.25
N PHE A 117 -16.75 3.71 -2.62
CA PHE A 117 -16.80 3.84 -1.15
C PHE A 117 -18.23 3.86 -0.60
N ALA A 118 -19.24 4.00 -1.46
CA ALA A 118 -20.64 3.87 -1.09
C ALA A 118 -21.13 2.42 -1.24
N ASP A 119 -20.66 1.72 -2.27
CA ASP A 119 -21.25 0.46 -2.72
C ASP A 119 -20.42 -0.78 -2.33
N ASP A 120 -19.11 -0.61 -2.12
CA ASP A 120 -18.16 -1.71 -1.93
C ASP A 120 -17.43 -1.63 -0.56
N PRO A 121 -17.64 -2.63 0.33
CA PRO A 121 -17.00 -2.65 1.65
C PRO A 121 -15.47 -2.70 1.62
N GLU A 122 -14.86 -3.35 0.62
CA GLU A 122 -13.41 -3.44 0.50
C GLU A 122 -12.80 -2.09 0.14
N SER A 123 -13.42 -1.35 -0.78
CA SER A 123 -13.07 0.02 -1.09
C SER A 123 -13.17 0.92 0.16
N LEU A 124 -14.21 0.74 0.97
CA LEU A 124 -14.36 1.49 2.22
C LEU A 124 -13.29 1.11 3.27
N ALA A 125 -12.89 -0.16 3.32
CA ALA A 125 -11.79 -0.62 4.15
C ALA A 125 -10.46 -0.01 3.70
N ALA A 126 -10.19 0.03 2.39
CA ALA A 126 -9.03 0.70 1.79
C ALA A 126 -8.97 2.19 2.21
N TRP A 127 -10.10 2.89 2.16
CA TRP A 127 -10.17 4.27 2.64
C TRP A 127 -9.91 4.39 4.14
N SER A 128 -10.37 3.44 4.95
CA SER A 128 -10.17 3.47 6.39
C SER A 128 -8.69 3.31 6.78
N VAL A 129 -7.90 2.63 5.96
CA VAL A 129 -6.42 2.63 6.07
C VAL A 129 -5.86 4.01 5.69
N ALA A 130 -6.46 4.65 4.68
CA ALA A 130 -6.04 5.95 4.18
C ALA A 130 -6.41 7.15 5.03
N CYS A 131 -7.48 7.07 5.79
CA CYS A 131 -7.97 8.17 6.59
C CYS A 131 -8.28 7.71 8.02
N PRO A 132 -7.55 8.19 9.04
CA PRO A 132 -7.85 7.93 10.45
C PRO A 132 -9.24 8.43 10.89
N ALA A 133 -9.80 9.45 10.22
CA ALA A 133 -11.16 9.92 10.45
C ALA A 133 -12.23 9.02 9.77
N GLY A 134 -11.80 8.02 9.00
CA GLY A 134 -12.64 6.97 8.45
C GLY A 134 -13.66 7.45 7.40
N PRO A 135 -14.73 6.66 7.17
CA PRO A 135 -15.78 6.95 6.20
C PRO A 135 -16.48 8.31 6.38
N ALA A 136 -16.60 8.77 7.62
CA ALA A 136 -17.26 10.04 7.93
C ALA A 136 -16.60 11.24 7.24
N ALA A 137 -15.28 11.17 7.02
CA ALA A 137 -14.55 12.21 6.29
C ALA A 137 -14.97 12.32 4.82
N ILE A 138 -15.33 11.20 4.16
CA ILE A 138 -15.86 11.23 2.79
C ILE A 138 -17.20 11.96 2.76
N ALA A 139 -18.10 11.64 3.69
CA ALA A 139 -19.41 12.28 3.75
C ALA A 139 -19.29 13.79 4.00
N ALA A 140 -18.50 14.18 5.01
CA ALA A 140 -18.26 15.59 5.32
C ALA A 140 -17.65 16.36 4.13
N ALA A 141 -16.66 15.78 3.45
CA ALA A 141 -16.04 16.39 2.27
C ALA A 141 -16.98 16.41 1.05
N GLY A 142 -17.82 15.39 0.89
CA GLY A 142 -18.84 15.35 -0.17
C GLY A 142 -19.92 16.43 -0.01
N GLU A 143 -20.32 16.72 1.23
CA GLU A 143 -21.30 17.77 1.55
C GLU A 143 -20.72 19.19 1.44
N SER A 144 -19.51 19.41 1.97
CA SER A 144 -18.89 20.73 2.07
C SER A 144 -18.06 21.11 0.83
N GLY A 145 -17.55 20.13 0.10
CA GLY A 145 -16.49 20.33 -0.89
C GLY A 145 -15.14 20.74 -0.29
N ASP A 146 -14.97 20.67 1.04
CA ASP A 146 -13.76 21.14 1.73
C ASP A 146 -12.63 20.11 1.65
N VAL A 147 -11.85 20.21 0.57
CA VAL A 147 -10.68 19.38 0.32
C VAL A 147 -9.56 19.64 1.32
N ASP A 148 -9.45 20.86 1.85
CA ASP A 148 -8.42 21.22 2.83
C ASP A 148 -8.66 20.49 4.16
N ALA A 149 -9.90 20.52 4.65
CA ALA A 149 -10.30 19.78 5.83
C ALA A 149 -10.07 18.27 5.65
N LEU A 150 -10.52 17.70 4.52
CA LEU A 150 -10.29 16.29 4.20
C LEU A 150 -8.80 15.92 4.23
N PHE A 151 -7.95 16.72 3.57
CA PHE A 151 -6.53 16.46 3.50
C PHE A 151 -5.86 16.51 4.88
N ALA A 152 -6.23 17.48 5.71
CA ALA A 152 -5.69 17.69 7.04
C ALA A 152 -6.15 16.59 8.02
N ASP A 153 -7.47 16.34 8.10
CA ASP A 153 -8.07 15.40 9.04
C ASP A 153 -7.61 13.97 8.77
N CYS A 154 -7.49 13.60 7.50
CA CYS A 154 -6.99 12.29 7.10
C CYS A 154 -5.46 12.20 7.07
N LYS A 155 -4.71 13.30 7.31
CA LYS A 155 -3.24 13.36 7.22
C LYS A 155 -2.73 12.78 5.88
N LEU A 156 -3.36 13.15 4.77
CA LEU A 156 -3.09 12.54 3.46
C LEU A 156 -1.66 12.82 2.95
N GLY A 157 -1.07 13.94 3.36
CA GLY A 157 0.33 14.27 3.03
C GLY A 157 1.39 13.29 3.55
N ARG A 158 1.04 12.38 4.47
CA ARG A 158 2.01 11.40 5.03
C ARG A 158 2.60 10.44 4.00
N TRP A 159 1.93 10.26 2.86
CA TRP A 159 2.36 9.36 1.80
C TRP A 159 3.05 10.07 0.64
N SER A 160 3.15 11.40 0.70
CA SER A 160 3.86 12.20 -0.30
C SER A 160 3.37 11.94 -1.74
N LEU A 161 2.08 11.63 -1.93
CA LEU A 161 1.45 11.54 -3.25
C LEU A 161 1.15 12.93 -3.81
N ILE A 162 0.78 13.87 -2.94
CA ILE A 162 0.53 15.27 -3.28
C ILE A 162 0.71 16.13 -2.04
N ASP A 163 1.10 17.40 -2.21
CA ASP A 163 1.13 18.37 -1.12
C ASP A 163 -0.25 19.03 -0.91
N GLY A 164 -0.45 19.63 0.26
CA GLY A 164 -1.74 20.23 0.60
C GLY A 164 -2.14 21.41 -0.30
N THR A 165 -1.17 22.14 -0.87
CA THR A 165 -1.46 23.29 -1.75
C THR A 165 -1.99 22.81 -3.11
N ALA A 166 -1.39 21.76 -3.65
CA ALA A 166 -1.82 21.13 -4.89
C ALA A 166 -3.14 20.37 -4.70
N ALA A 167 -3.35 19.73 -3.53
CA ALA A 167 -4.58 19.00 -3.23
C ALA A 167 -5.85 19.88 -3.33
N ARG A 168 -5.78 21.17 -2.94
CA ARG A 168 -6.90 22.13 -3.04
C ARG A 168 -7.52 22.28 -4.42
N ARG A 169 -6.77 21.93 -5.46
CA ARG A 169 -7.21 22.06 -6.87
C ARG A 169 -7.88 20.80 -7.39
N LEU A 170 -7.89 19.73 -6.59
CA LEU A 170 -8.45 18.44 -6.98
C LEU A 170 -9.89 18.30 -6.55
N SER A 171 -10.61 17.41 -7.23
CA SER A 171 -11.89 16.95 -6.71
C SER A 171 -11.67 16.03 -5.51
N VAL A 172 -12.63 16.08 -4.57
CA VAL A 172 -12.69 15.16 -3.43
C VAL A 172 -12.56 13.71 -3.90
N GLY A 173 -13.28 13.33 -4.97
CA GLY A 173 -13.25 11.96 -5.47
C GLY A 173 -11.88 11.51 -5.99
N ARG A 174 -11.14 12.34 -6.74
CA ARG A 174 -9.78 11.97 -7.17
C ARG A 174 -8.85 11.78 -5.97
N LEU A 175 -8.96 12.67 -4.97
CA LEU A 175 -8.13 12.60 -3.78
C LEU A 175 -8.42 11.33 -2.96
N VAL A 176 -9.70 11.02 -2.73
CA VAL A 176 -10.15 9.82 -2.01
C VAL A 176 -9.74 8.55 -2.74
N LEU A 177 -10.04 8.43 -4.04
CA LEU A 177 -9.74 7.22 -4.83
C LEU A 177 -8.25 6.90 -4.85
N ALA A 178 -7.39 7.91 -5.11
CA ALA A 178 -5.95 7.70 -5.16
C ALA A 178 -5.37 7.29 -3.80
N HIS A 179 -5.81 7.94 -2.72
CA HIS A 179 -5.31 7.65 -1.37
C HIS A 179 -5.84 6.32 -0.85
N ALA A 180 -7.08 5.94 -1.15
CA ALA A 180 -7.59 4.62 -0.86
C ALA A 180 -6.81 3.54 -1.62
N ALA A 181 -6.51 3.73 -2.90
CA ALA A 181 -5.73 2.79 -3.70
C ALA A 181 -4.34 2.58 -3.09
N TRP A 182 -3.65 3.67 -2.74
CA TRP A 182 -2.38 3.59 -2.04
C TRP A 182 -2.49 2.93 -0.66
N GLY A 183 -3.53 3.26 0.10
CA GLY A 183 -3.80 2.67 1.41
C GLY A 183 -3.96 1.16 1.34
N TRP A 184 -4.72 0.67 0.36
CA TRP A 184 -4.88 -0.76 0.08
C TRP A 184 -3.54 -1.44 -0.21
N LEU A 185 -2.75 -0.88 -1.12
CA LEU A 185 -1.45 -1.44 -1.49
C LEU A 185 -0.49 -1.52 -0.28
N VAL A 186 -0.49 -0.49 0.57
CA VAL A 186 0.32 -0.46 1.80
C VAL A 186 -0.16 -1.47 2.83
N ASP A 187 -1.47 -1.60 3.04
CA ASP A 187 -2.06 -2.56 3.99
C ASP A 187 -1.69 -4.01 3.61
N HIS A 188 -1.53 -4.27 2.32
CA HIS A 188 -1.15 -5.56 1.78
C HIS A 188 0.35 -5.66 1.44
N HIS A 189 1.20 -4.71 1.88
CA HIS A 189 2.66 -4.73 1.67
C HIS A 189 3.09 -4.97 0.22
N SER A 190 2.35 -4.39 -0.70
CA SER A 190 2.51 -4.64 -2.13
C SER A 190 2.71 -3.35 -2.92
N GLU A 191 2.90 -2.22 -2.24
CA GLU A 191 3.22 -0.95 -2.89
C GLU A 191 4.59 -0.98 -3.57
N THR A 192 4.69 -0.40 -4.77
CA THR A 192 5.98 -0.11 -5.42
C THR A 192 6.07 1.37 -5.81
N GLU A 193 7.26 1.80 -6.24
CA GLU A 193 7.45 3.17 -6.71
C GLU A 193 6.71 3.45 -8.04
N LEU A 194 6.39 2.41 -8.82
CA LEU A 194 5.64 2.58 -10.07
C LEU A 194 4.20 3.02 -9.78
N GLU A 195 3.46 2.31 -8.93
CA GLU A 195 2.11 2.71 -8.52
C GLU A 195 2.13 4.08 -7.84
N ARG A 196 3.17 4.37 -7.04
CA ARG A 196 3.34 5.70 -6.45
C ARG A 196 3.47 6.78 -7.51
N ARG A 197 4.30 6.55 -8.54
CA ARG A 197 4.48 7.47 -9.67
C ARG A 197 3.18 7.64 -10.43
N ILE A 198 2.46 6.56 -10.74
CA ILE A 198 1.17 6.58 -11.41
C ILE A 198 0.17 7.42 -10.61
N LEU A 199 0.01 7.17 -9.31
CA LEU A 199 -0.93 7.92 -8.47
C LEU A 199 -0.56 9.40 -8.32
N ARG A 200 0.73 9.74 -8.32
CA ARG A 200 1.19 11.15 -8.37
C ARG A 200 0.76 11.82 -9.67
N ILE A 201 0.98 11.17 -10.82
CA ILE A 201 0.56 11.68 -12.13
C ILE A 201 -0.97 11.79 -12.17
N PHE A 202 -1.67 10.76 -11.67
CA PHE A 202 -3.13 10.77 -11.54
C PHE A 202 -3.65 11.90 -10.66
N LEU A 203 -2.89 12.38 -9.68
CA LEU A 203 -3.29 13.52 -8.84
C LEU A 203 -2.85 14.86 -9.43
N GLN A 204 -1.79 14.91 -10.24
CA GLN A 204 -1.19 16.17 -10.71
C GLN A 204 -1.55 16.55 -12.15
N GLY A 205 -2.02 15.58 -12.96
CA GLY A 205 -2.52 15.79 -14.33
C GLY A 205 -3.86 16.50 -14.39
#